data_AF-A0A0D6L8X6-F1
#
_entry.id   AF-A0A0D6L8X6-F1
#
_cell.length_a   1.000
_cell.length_b   1.000
_cell.length_c   1.000
_cell.angle_alpha   90.00
_cell.angle_beta   90.00
_cell.angle_gamma   90.00
#
_symmetry.space_group_name_H-M   'P 1'
#
loop_
_entity.id
_entity.type
_entity.pdbx_description
1 polymer ?
#
loop_
_entity_poly.entity_id
_entity_poly.type
_entity_poly.pdbx_seq_one_letter_code
_entity_poly.pdbx_strand_id
1 'polypeptide(L)'
;MLTPINYLVANSSQTGYPSNVSSYFFSFCFGALLTSTVIFMTYSAARRNRPFINPELTLPSLTSGMIYAVATYCFFLANQHLDQTIAYPILSKAPGVVVSLWAVFLFNEIKVINEHSPETTICQ
;
A
#
# COMPACT_ATOMS: atom_id res chain seq x y z
N MET A 1 -8.65 -13.52 -0.08
CA MET A 1 -9.87 -13.08 -0.80
C MET A 1 -9.64 -13.30 -2.28
N LEU A 2 -10.54 -14.03 -2.98
CA LEU A 2 -10.44 -14.24 -4.42
C LEU A 2 -10.80 -12.92 -5.11
N THR A 3 -9.81 -12.14 -5.52
CA THR A 3 -10.08 -10.95 -6.33
C THR A 3 -10.49 -11.39 -7.74
N PRO A 4 -11.29 -10.59 -8.47
CA PRO A 4 -11.74 -10.94 -9.82
C PRO A 4 -10.58 -11.31 -10.77
N ILE A 5 -9.40 -10.73 -10.55
CA ILE A 5 -8.17 -11.01 -11.29
C ILE A 5 -7.71 -12.46 -11.09
N ASN A 6 -7.73 -12.96 -9.84
CA ASN A 6 -7.34 -14.34 -9.56
C ASN A 6 -8.31 -15.36 -10.18
N TYR A 7 -9.60 -15.03 -10.24
CA TYR A 7 -10.59 -15.87 -10.90
C TYR A 7 -10.36 -15.94 -12.42
N LEU A 8 -10.08 -14.80 -13.05
CA LEU A 8 -9.80 -14.72 -14.50
C LEU A 8 -8.52 -15.48 -14.87
N VAL A 9 -7.48 -15.38 -14.04
CA VAL A 9 -6.22 -16.11 -14.26
C VAL A 9 -6.38 -17.61 -14.06
N ALA A 10 -7.15 -18.05 -13.07
CA ALA A 10 -7.44 -19.48 -12.87
C ALA A 10 -8.24 -20.11 -14.03
N ASN A 11 -9.06 -19.31 -14.72
CA ASN A 11 -9.85 -19.74 -15.88
C ASN A 11 -9.20 -19.39 -17.24
N SER A 12 -7.97 -18.88 -17.25
CA SER A 12 -7.27 -18.47 -18.47
C SER A 12 -6.97 -19.65 -19.42
N SER A 13 -6.80 -20.86 -18.87
CA SER A 13 -6.53 -22.08 -19.65
C SER A 13 -7.68 -22.50 -20.59
N GLN A 14 -8.92 -22.07 -20.32
CA GLN A 14 -10.08 -22.37 -21.15
C GLN A 14 -10.40 -21.30 -22.20
N THR A 15 -9.84 -20.10 -22.05
CA THR A 15 -10.29 -18.91 -22.78
C THR A 15 -9.24 -18.32 -23.72
N GLY A 16 -8.01 -18.86 -23.72
CA GLY A 16 -6.92 -18.44 -24.62
C GLY A 16 -6.35 -17.06 -24.30
N TYR A 17 -6.73 -16.46 -23.17
CA TYR A 17 -6.18 -15.18 -22.70
C TYR A 17 -4.81 -15.39 -22.03
N PRO A 18 -3.90 -14.40 -22.10
CA PRO A 18 -2.60 -14.51 -21.45
C PRO A 18 -2.79 -14.70 -19.94
N SER A 19 -2.23 -15.78 -19.40
CA SER A 19 -2.28 -16.16 -17.97
C SER A 19 -1.48 -15.22 -17.05
N ASN A 20 -0.80 -14.22 -17.61
CA ASN A 20 0.07 -13.31 -16.88
C ASN A 20 -0.75 -12.27 -16.11
N VAL A 21 -0.78 -12.38 -14.78
CA VAL A 21 -1.44 -11.41 -13.87
C VAL A 21 -0.97 -9.98 -14.09
N SER A 22 0.29 -9.76 -14.49
CA SER A 22 0.82 -8.43 -14.76
C SER A 22 0.05 -7.67 -15.84
N SER A 23 -0.46 -8.34 -16.87
CA SER A 23 -1.22 -7.67 -17.94
C SER A 23 -2.59 -7.17 -17.44
N TYR A 24 -3.25 -7.95 -16.60
CA TYR A 24 -4.51 -7.55 -15.96
C TYR A 24 -4.30 -6.42 -14.96
N PHE A 25 -3.23 -6.48 -14.18
CA PHE A 25 -2.92 -5.44 -13.22
C PHE A 25 -2.52 -4.12 -13.90
N PHE A 26 -1.78 -4.20 -15.01
CA PHE A 26 -1.46 -3.03 -15.82
C PHE A 26 -2.73 -2.33 -16.33
N SER A 27 -3.69 -3.09 -16.85
CA SER A 27 -4.99 -2.55 -17.27
C SER A 27 -5.75 -1.89 -16.11
N PHE A 28 -5.73 -2.50 -14.92
CA PHE A 28 -6.32 -1.92 -13.71
C PHE A 28 -5.65 -0.60 -13.30
N CYS A 29 -4.31 -0.56 -13.26
CA CYS A 29 -3.57 0.67 -12.99
C CYS A 29 -3.86 1.75 -14.03
N PHE A 30 -3.90 1.39 -15.31
CA PHE A 30 -4.20 2.32 -16.39
C PHE A 30 -5.61 2.89 -16.27
N GLY A 31 -6.60 2.04 -15.93
CA GLY A 31 -7.96 2.47 -15.63
C GLY A 31 -8.06 3.38 -14.41
N ALA A 32 -7.30 3.11 -13.35
CA ALA A 32 -7.24 3.95 -12.15
C ALA A 32 -6.62 5.33 -12.44
N LEU A 33 -5.56 5.38 -13.25
CA LEU A 33 -4.95 6.63 -13.71
C LEU A 33 -5.92 7.43 -14.58
N LEU A 34 -6.54 6.79 -15.58
CA LEU A 34 -7.55 7.42 -16.44
C LEU A 34 -8.71 8.00 -15.61
N THR A 35 -9.25 7.22 -14.68
CA THR A 35 -10.35 7.66 -13.82
C THR A 35 -9.93 8.87 -12.97
N SER A 36 -8.72 8.84 -12.40
CA SER A 36 -8.19 9.95 -11.62
C SER A 36 -8.04 11.22 -12.47
N THR A 37 -7.51 11.11 -13.68
CA THR A 37 -7.39 12.23 -14.63
C THR A 37 -8.76 12.77 -15.02
N VAL A 38 -9.74 11.91 -15.29
CA VAL A 38 -11.12 12.32 -15.64
C VAL A 38 -11.78 13.04 -14.47
N ILE A 39 -11.71 12.51 -13.25
CA ILE A 39 -12.27 13.18 -12.06
C ILE A 39 -11.64 14.55 -11.86
N PHE A 40 -10.31 14.66 -12.01
CA PHE A 40 -9.60 15.94 -11.88
C PHE A 40 -10.00 16.94 -12.96
N MET A 41 -10.17 16.45 -14.20
CA MET A 41 -10.56 17.26 -15.35
C MET A 41 -12.01 17.73 -15.23
N THR A 42 -12.94 16.86 -14.83
CA THR A 42 -14.35 17.21 -14.57
C THR A 42 -14.47 18.19 -13.40
N TYR A 43 -13.75 17.97 -12.31
CA TYR A 43 -13.71 18.89 -11.17
C TYR A 43 -13.18 20.27 -11.57
N SER A 44 -12.10 20.31 -12.34
CA SER A 44 -11.49 21.56 -12.83
C SER A 44 -12.41 22.32 -13.79
N ALA A 45 -13.11 21.60 -14.68
CA ALA A 45 -14.08 22.16 -15.60
C ALA A 45 -15.31 22.76 -14.87
N ALA A 46 -15.84 22.04 -13.88
CA ALA A 46 -16.98 22.49 -13.07
C ALA A 46 -16.64 23.72 -12.18
N ARG A 47 -15.39 23.82 -11.70
CA ARG A 47 -14.92 24.90 -10.80
C ARG A 47 -14.44 26.18 -11.52
N ARG A 48 -14.47 26.23 -12.86
CA ARG A 48 -14.20 27.40 -13.73
C ARG A 48 -13.26 28.44 -13.09
N ASN A 49 -11.98 28.07 -12.92
CA ASN A 49 -10.86 28.94 -12.49
C ASN A 49 -10.81 29.40 -11.01
N ARG A 50 -11.66 28.88 -10.10
CA ARG A 50 -11.45 29.04 -8.63
C ARG A 50 -11.60 27.72 -7.86
N PRO A 51 -10.64 26.78 -8.01
CA PRO A 51 -10.62 25.57 -7.20
C PRO A 51 -10.25 25.93 -5.74
N PHE A 52 -11.23 25.89 -4.84
CA PHE A 52 -10.98 25.89 -3.40
C PHE A 52 -10.61 24.46 -2.99
N ILE A 53 -9.38 24.08 -3.26
CA ILE A 53 -8.76 22.85 -2.79
C ILE A 53 -7.64 23.29 -1.85
N ASN A 54 -7.61 22.77 -0.62
CA ASN A 54 -6.45 22.95 0.24
C ASN A 54 -5.34 22.05 -0.32
N PRO A 55 -4.30 22.62 -0.97
CA PRO A 55 -3.23 21.81 -1.56
C PRO A 55 -2.51 20.99 -0.47
N GLU A 56 -2.48 21.51 0.76
CA GLU A 56 -1.98 20.86 1.98
C GLU A 56 -2.57 19.47 2.24
N LEU A 57 -3.85 19.24 1.92
CA LEU A 57 -4.52 17.94 2.14
C LEU A 57 -4.56 17.08 0.86
N THR A 58 -4.47 17.72 -0.30
CA THR A 58 -4.58 17.05 -1.59
C THR A 58 -3.28 16.35 -1.98
N LEU A 59 -2.13 16.94 -1.65
CA LEU A 59 -0.82 16.32 -1.88
C LEU A 59 -0.62 15.03 -1.08
N PRO A 60 -0.85 14.97 0.25
CA PRO A 60 -0.67 13.74 1.01
C PRO A 60 -1.68 12.64 0.67
N SER A 61 -2.91 13.01 0.27
CA SER A 61 -3.89 12.02 -0.19
C SER A 61 -3.52 11.41 -1.54
N LEU A 62 -2.96 12.20 -2.46
CA LEU A 62 -2.46 11.69 -3.73
C LEU A 62 -1.25 10.78 -3.54
N THR A 63 -0.26 11.19 -2.73
CA THR A 63 0.95 10.39 -2.49
C THR A 63 0.64 9.08 -1.78
N SER A 64 -0.24 9.09 -0.77
CA SER A 64 -0.69 7.86 -0.11
C SER A 64 -1.44 6.92 -1.07
N GLY A 65 -2.27 7.46 -1.98
CA GLY A 65 -2.90 6.68 -3.04
C GLY A 65 -1.89 6.03 -4.00
N MET A 66 -0.83 6.74 -4.39
CA MET A 66 0.23 6.19 -5.23
C MET A 66 1.01 5.07 -4.53
N ILE A 67 1.36 5.26 -3.26
CA ILE A 67 2.02 4.23 -2.44
C ILE A 67 1.14 2.99 -2.33
N TYR A 68 -0.16 3.18 -2.10
CA TYR A 68 -1.12 2.08 -2.02
C TYR A 68 -1.23 1.30 -3.34
N ALA A 69 -1.27 1.99 -4.48
CA ALA A 69 -1.30 1.34 -5.79
C ALA A 69 -0.06 0.47 -6.04
N VAL A 70 1.13 0.98 -5.72
CA VAL A 70 2.40 0.24 -5.85
C VAL A 70 2.45 -0.95 -4.88
N ALA A 71 2.01 -0.78 -3.64
CA ALA A 71 1.93 -1.88 -2.67
C ALA A 71 1.00 -2.99 -3.15
N THR A 72 -0.15 -2.62 -3.71
CA THR A 72 -1.14 -3.56 -4.25
C THR A 72 -0.58 -4.30 -5.47
N TYR A 73 0.21 -3.63 -6.34
CA TYR A 73 0.92 -4.30 -7.43
C TYR A 73 1.91 -5.35 -6.92
N CYS A 74 2.73 -4.95 -5.95
CA CYS A 74 3.74 -5.82 -5.36
C CYS A 74 3.10 -7.04 -4.68
N PHE A 75 1.94 -6.85 -4.05
CA PHE A 75 1.13 -7.94 -3.50
C PHE A 75 0.74 -8.95 -4.57
N PHE A 76 0.15 -8.51 -5.68
CA PHE A 76 -0.25 -9.43 -6.75
C PHE A 76 0.94 -10.14 -7.39
N LEU A 77 2.06 -9.45 -7.58
CA LEU A 77 3.28 -10.04 -8.12
C LEU A 77 3.88 -11.10 -7.18
N ALA A 78 3.86 -10.86 -5.86
CA ALA A 78 4.33 -11.81 -4.86
C ALA A 78 3.45 -13.08 -4.82
N ASN A 79 2.13 -12.93 -4.94
CA ASN A 79 1.20 -14.07 -5.00
C ASN A 79 1.36 -14.95 -6.27
N GLN A 80 2.02 -14.45 -7.32
CA GLN A 80 2.36 -15.25 -8.49
C GLN A 80 3.64 -16.08 -8.30
N HIS A 81 4.57 -15.61 -7.45
CA HIS A 81 5.86 -16.26 -7.22
C HIS A 81 5.88 -17.13 -5.95
N LEU A 82 5.09 -16.79 -4.94
CA LEU A 82 4.86 -17.58 -3.73
C LEU A 82 3.39 -17.99 -3.70
N ASP A 83 3.12 -19.27 -3.43
CA ASP A 83 1.75 -19.75 -3.23
C ASP A 83 0.99 -18.85 -2.26
N GLN A 84 -0.26 -18.57 -2.59
CA GLN A 84 -1.13 -17.64 -1.86
C GLN A 84 -1.18 -17.95 -0.35
N THR A 85 -0.96 -19.20 0.05
CA THR A 85 -0.90 -19.66 1.44
C THR A 85 0.27 -19.06 2.24
N ILE A 86 1.38 -18.74 1.59
CA ILE A 86 2.61 -18.23 2.24
C ILE A 86 2.68 -16.70 2.19
N ALA A 87 2.11 -16.09 1.14
CA ALA A 87 2.16 -14.64 0.94
C ALA A 87 1.31 -13.86 1.97
N TYR A 88 0.12 -14.35 2.34
CA TYR A 88 -0.77 -13.66 3.29
C TYR A 88 -0.17 -13.45 4.69
N PRO A 89 0.46 -14.45 5.33
CA PRO A 89 1.13 -14.28 6.61
C PRO A 89 2.21 -13.18 6.57
N ILE A 90 3.03 -13.15 5.52
CA ILE A 90 4.12 -12.18 5.35
C ILE A 90 3.56 -10.77 5.22
N LEU A 91 2.54 -10.60 4.38
CA LEU A 91 1.89 -9.31 4.16
C LEU A 91 1.06 -8.82 5.34
N SER A 92 0.59 -9.69 6.24
CA SER A 92 -0.06 -9.25 7.46
C SER A 92 0.93 -8.69 8.49
N LYS A 93 2.21 -9.08 8.42
CA LYS A 93 3.25 -8.62 9.34
C LYS A 93 4.02 -7.41 8.80
N ALA A 94 4.21 -7.31 7.49
CA ALA A 94 4.96 -6.23 6.85
C ALA A 94 4.47 -4.80 7.21
N PRO A 95 3.16 -4.48 7.22
CA PRO A 95 2.69 -3.16 7.64
C PRO A 95 3.06 -2.84 9.08
N GLY A 96 2.98 -3.84 9.98
CA GLY A 96 3.38 -3.69 11.38
C GLY A 96 4.86 -3.37 11.55
N VAL A 97 5.72 -4.02 10.76
CA VAL A 97 7.18 -3.75 10.75
C VAL A 97 7.50 -2.37 10.17
N VAL A 98 6.81 -1.96 9.11
CA VAL A 98 7.00 -0.62 8.51
C VAL A 98 6.52 0.47 9.48
N VAL A 99 5.38 0.27 10.15
CA VAL A 99 4.87 1.21 11.16
C VAL A 99 5.80 1.28 12.36
N SER A 100 6.33 0.16 12.85
CA SER A 100 7.27 0.17 13.97
C SER A 100 8.61 0.81 13.61
N LEU A 101 9.16 0.54 12.42
CA LEU A 101 10.35 1.23 11.91
C LEU A 101 10.12 2.73 11.80
N TRP A 102 8.99 3.16 11.23
CA TRP A 102 8.64 4.58 11.12
C TRP A 102 8.49 5.24 12.49
N ALA A 103 7.85 4.57 13.44
CA ALA A 103 7.71 5.05 14.81
C ALA A 103 9.08 5.24 15.48
N VAL A 104 9.99 4.25 15.38
CA VAL A 104 11.33 4.32 15.96
C VAL A 104 12.15 5.48 15.38
N PHE A 105 12.12 5.67 14.05
CA PHE A 105 12.85 6.77 13.40
C PHE A 105 12.26 8.15 13.72
N LEU A 106 10.94 8.28 13.84
CA LEU A 106 10.27 9.55 14.13
C LEU A 106 10.39 9.93 15.61
N PHE A 107 10.30 8.95 16.52
CA PHE A 107 10.36 9.18 17.97
C PHE A 107 11.75 9.11 18.58
N ASN A 108 12.78 8.63 17.86
CA ASN A 108 14.14 8.45 18.41
C ASN A 108 14.09 7.74 19.78
N GLU A 109 13.23 6.71 19.89
CA GLU A 109 12.79 6.18 21.19
C GLU A 109 13.93 5.53 22.00
N ILE A 110 15.06 5.22 21.35
CA ILE A 110 16.28 4.77 22.02
C ILE A 110 17.11 5.99 22.44
N LYS A 111 16.63 6.72 23.46
CA LYS A 111 17.57 7.36 24.39
C LYS A 111 18.10 6.26 25.26
N VAL A 112 19.40 5.94 25.11
CA VAL A 112 20.12 5.08 26.04
C VAL A 112 19.99 5.69 27.44
N ILE A 113 19.00 5.25 28.20
CA ILE A 113 19.03 5.34 29.65
C ILE A 113 20.11 4.34 30.06
N ASN A 114 21.31 4.86 30.28
CA ASN A 114 22.35 4.14 31.01
C ASN A 114 21.82 3.92 32.42
N GLU A 115 21.03 2.87 32.61
CA GLU A 115 20.64 2.40 33.92
C GLU A 115 21.82 1.62 34.50
N HIS A 116 22.79 2.38 35.02
CA HIS A 116 23.69 1.86 36.02
C HIS A 116 22.82 1.55 37.25
N SER A 117 22.38 0.31 37.36
CA SER A 117 21.71 -0.22 38.54
C SER A 117 22.78 -0.53 39.59
N PRO A 118 22.94 0.27 40.67
CA PRO A 118 23.51 -0.29 41.87
C PRO A 118 22.41 -1.13 42.53
N GLU A 119 22.66 -2.42 42.66
CA GLU A 119 21.97 -3.24 43.63
C GLU A 119 22.12 -2.58 45.00
N THR A 120 21.07 -1.96 45.53
CA THR A 120 21.04 -1.54 46.93
C THR A 120 19.61 -1.53 47.46
N THR A 121 19.29 -2.63 48.15
CA THR A 121 18.66 -2.67 49.49
C THR A 121 17.37 -1.87 49.73
N ILE A 122 16.30 -2.56 50.14
CA ILE A 122 15.66 -2.49 51.47
C ILE A 122 14.23 -3.04 51.37
N CYS A 123 13.94 -3.93 52.32
CA CYS A 123 12.68 -4.58 52.66
C CYS A 123 11.44 -3.68 52.57
N GLN A 124 10.33 -4.23 52.07
CA GLN A 124 9.06 -4.36 52.80
C GLN A 124 8.23 -5.50 52.20
#